data_AF-N1U5Z5-F1
#
_entry.id   AF-N1U5Z5-F1
#
_cell.length_a   1.000
_cell.length_b   1.000
_cell.length_c   1.000
_cell.angle_alpha   90.00
_cell.angle_beta   90.00
_cell.angle_gamma   90.00
#
_symmetry.space_group_name_H-M   'P 1'
#
loop_
_entity.id
_entity.type
_entity.pdbx_description
1 polymer ?
#
loop_
_entity_poly.entity_id
_entity_poly.type
_entity_poly.pdbx_seq_one_letter_code
_entity_poly.pdbx_strand_id
1 'polypeptide(L)'
;MENQISRFLVFLSVFTLIIGLGYAYTGFRLIPSLSTQSWISWFAWALIFLCTLSIPVSYYISLTSKREGIQTAFSYLAFTGLGFFTILFSLVLLKDITAVSLYGLTKFFPNSDSSDSGAGELVQRKEFLNQLLSFSVLGLAGGLTGIGFYQAHKKLKVISVDVFEENLHSSLDGFRIVQISDIHIGPTIKKRF
;
A
#
# COMPACT_ATOMS: atom_id res chain seq x y z
N MET A 1 5.25 -4.12 -33.90
CA MET A 1 5.43 -3.23 -32.73
C MET A 1 4.10 -2.70 -32.20
N GLU A 2 3.12 -2.36 -33.06
CA GLU A 2 1.76 -1.93 -32.66
C GLU A 2 1.07 -2.87 -31.65
N ASN A 3 1.12 -4.19 -31.87
CA ASN A 3 0.48 -5.15 -30.97
C ASN A 3 1.05 -5.13 -29.54
N GLN A 4 2.32 -4.77 -29.36
CA GLN A 4 2.94 -4.70 -28.02
C GLN A 4 2.48 -3.44 -27.26
N ILE A 5 2.41 -2.30 -27.96
CA ILE A 5 1.95 -1.03 -27.37
C ILE A 5 0.47 -1.11 -27.00
N SER A 6 -0.36 -1.67 -27.88
CA SER A 6 -1.80 -1.86 -27.60
C SER A 6 -2.02 -2.76 -26.37
N ARG A 7 -1.34 -3.92 -26.30
CA ARG A 7 -1.42 -4.83 -25.13
C ARG A 7 -0.98 -4.13 -23.84
N PHE A 8 0.09 -3.34 -23.91
CA PHE A 8 0.57 -2.60 -22.77
C PHE A 8 -0.42 -1.53 -22.29
N LEU A 9 -1.02 -0.77 -23.20
CA LEU A 9 -2.04 0.24 -22.86
C LEU A 9 -3.29 -0.39 -22.25
N VAL A 10 -3.73 -1.55 -22.78
CA VAL A 10 -4.81 -2.34 -22.18
C VAL A 10 -4.43 -2.76 -20.77
N PHE A 11 -3.22 -3.28 -20.55
CA PHE A 11 -2.74 -3.63 -19.22
C PHE A 11 -2.77 -2.43 -18.26
N LEU A 12 -2.21 -1.28 -18.66
CA LEU A 12 -2.17 -0.09 -17.82
C LEU A 12 -3.58 0.42 -17.49
N SER A 13 -4.49 0.38 -18.45
CA SER A 13 -5.89 0.76 -18.25
C SER A 13 -6.59 -0.17 -17.25
N VAL A 14 -6.47 -1.48 -17.43
CA VAL A 14 -7.04 -2.49 -16.52
C VAL A 14 -6.44 -2.36 -15.12
N PHE A 15 -5.12 -2.19 -15.01
CA PHE A 15 -4.44 -2.02 -13.74
C PHE A 15 -4.90 -0.75 -13.01
N THR A 16 -5.01 0.36 -13.73
CA THR A 16 -5.52 1.64 -13.19
C THR A 16 -6.98 1.51 -12.76
N LEU A 17 -7.80 0.77 -13.52
CA LEU A 17 -9.20 0.49 -13.16
C LEU A 17 -9.30 -0.31 -11.86
N ILE A 18 -8.52 -1.39 -11.73
CA ILE A 18 -8.51 -2.22 -10.51
C ILE A 18 -8.11 -1.39 -9.29
N ILE A 19 -7.05 -0.59 -9.42
CA ILE A 19 -6.60 0.29 -8.34
C ILE A 19 -7.64 1.36 -8.02
N GLY A 20 -8.23 1.98 -9.05
CA GLY A 20 -9.29 2.96 -8.89
C GLY A 20 -10.51 2.40 -8.17
N LEU A 21 -10.91 1.16 -8.47
CA LEU A 21 -11.99 0.46 -7.77
C LEU A 21 -11.64 0.19 -6.30
N GLY A 22 -10.42 -0.27 -6.01
CA GLY A 22 -9.99 -0.50 -4.62
C GLY A 22 -9.88 0.80 -3.82
N TYR A 23 -9.43 1.88 -4.44
CA TYR A 23 -9.40 3.21 -3.83
C TYR A 23 -10.81 3.75 -3.60
N ALA A 24 -11.71 3.60 -4.57
CA ALA A 24 -13.10 4.01 -4.44
C ALA A 24 -13.79 3.25 -3.30
N TYR A 25 -13.60 1.92 -3.24
CA TYR A 25 -14.05 1.10 -2.11
C TYR A 25 -13.55 1.65 -0.77
N THR A 26 -12.25 1.92 -0.67
CA THR A 26 -11.63 2.46 0.55
C THR A 26 -12.22 3.84 0.90
N GLY A 27 -12.42 4.71 -0.10
CA GLY A 27 -13.04 6.02 0.05
C GLY A 27 -14.47 5.93 0.58
N PHE A 28 -15.30 5.06 0.00
CA PHE A 28 -16.67 4.84 0.48
C PHE A 28 -16.74 4.32 1.91
N ARG A 29 -15.75 3.54 2.36
CA ARG A 29 -15.69 3.01 3.73
C ARG A 29 -15.20 4.04 4.76
N LEU A 30 -14.22 4.86 4.38
CA LEU A 30 -13.54 5.76 5.32
C LEU A 30 -14.14 7.17 5.34
N ILE A 31 -14.43 7.76 4.17
CA ILE A 31 -14.81 9.18 4.07
C ILE A 31 -16.06 9.52 4.92
N PRO A 32 -17.17 8.75 4.85
CA PRO A 32 -18.35 9.04 5.66
C PRO A 32 -18.10 8.97 7.17
N SER A 33 -17.15 8.13 7.60
CA SER A 33 -16.82 7.94 9.00
C SER A 33 -15.84 9.00 9.52
N LEU A 34 -15.05 9.62 8.63
CA LEU A 34 -13.99 10.57 8.99
C LEU A 34 -14.49 12.02 9.01
N SER A 35 -15.44 12.38 8.16
CA SER A 35 -15.94 13.75 8.05
C SER A 35 -17.42 13.80 7.70
N THR A 36 -18.14 14.68 8.39
CA THR A 36 -19.52 15.07 8.05
C THR A 36 -19.56 16.28 7.10
N GLN A 37 -18.44 16.98 6.91
CA GLN A 37 -18.36 18.19 6.09
C GLN A 37 -18.11 17.84 4.62
N SER A 38 -19.02 18.29 3.74
CA SER A 38 -19.00 17.97 2.31
C SER A 38 -17.71 18.39 1.59
N TRP A 39 -17.09 19.51 1.97
CA TRP A 39 -15.87 20.00 1.30
C TRP A 39 -14.65 19.09 1.56
N ILE A 40 -14.53 18.54 2.77
CA ILE A 40 -13.46 17.60 3.14
C ILE A 40 -13.64 16.29 2.36
N SER A 41 -14.87 15.82 2.21
CA SER A 41 -15.19 14.63 1.42
C SER A 41 -14.81 14.82 -0.05
N TRP A 42 -15.10 15.98 -0.65
CA TRP A 42 -14.66 16.31 -2.01
C TRP A 42 -13.14 16.34 -2.13
N PHE A 43 -12.46 16.95 -1.16
CA PHE A 43 -11.00 16.97 -1.15
C PHE A 43 -10.39 15.55 -1.05
N ALA A 44 -10.97 14.69 -0.20
CA ALA A 44 -10.54 13.30 -0.08
C ALA A 44 -10.73 12.51 -1.39
N TRP A 45 -11.87 12.69 -2.06
CA TRP A 45 -12.12 12.08 -3.38
C TRP A 45 -11.16 12.60 -4.46
N ALA A 46 -10.88 13.91 -4.47
CA ALA A 46 -9.90 14.49 -5.37
C ALA A 46 -8.49 13.93 -5.11
N LEU A 47 -8.09 13.77 -3.85
CA LEU A 47 -6.82 13.15 -3.48
C LEU A 47 -6.75 11.69 -3.95
N ILE A 48 -7.82 10.90 -3.75
CA ILE A 48 -7.92 9.52 -4.24
C ILE A 48 -7.75 9.45 -5.76
N PHE A 49 -8.41 10.36 -6.49
CA PHE A 49 -8.29 10.44 -7.95
C PHE A 49 -6.85 10.74 -8.39
N LEU A 50 -6.21 11.72 -7.75
CA LEU A 50 -4.80 12.06 -8.01
C LEU A 50 -3.85 10.89 -7.69
N CYS A 51 -4.07 10.20 -6.57
CA CYS A 51 -3.29 9.01 -6.21
C CYS A 51 -3.47 7.87 -7.23
N THR A 52 -4.69 7.66 -7.72
CA THR A 52 -4.97 6.64 -8.76
C THR A 52 -4.27 6.98 -10.08
N LEU A 53 -4.33 8.24 -10.50
CA LEU A 53 -3.68 8.70 -11.73
C LEU A 53 -2.16 8.79 -11.62
N SER A 54 -1.59 8.79 -10.42
CA SER A 54 -0.14 8.88 -10.23
C SER A 54 0.63 7.79 -10.99
N ILE A 55 0.06 6.59 -11.11
CA ILE A 55 0.68 5.43 -11.76
C ILE A 55 0.77 5.62 -13.28
N PRO A 56 -0.34 5.80 -14.02
CA PRO A 56 -0.26 6.02 -15.47
C PRO A 56 0.51 7.30 -15.82
N VAL A 57 0.43 8.35 -14.99
CA VAL A 57 1.21 9.58 -15.20
C VAL A 57 2.71 9.33 -15.00
N SER A 58 3.11 8.64 -13.94
CA SER A 58 4.52 8.30 -13.70
C SER A 58 5.10 7.43 -14.81
N TYR A 59 4.31 6.46 -15.30
CA TYR A 59 4.68 5.68 -16.47
C TYR A 59 4.88 6.54 -17.72
N TYR A 60 3.91 7.40 -18.05
CA TYR A 60 4.00 8.29 -19.22
C TYR A 60 5.24 9.20 -19.15
N ILE A 61 5.53 9.75 -17.97
CA ILE A 61 6.72 10.57 -17.74
C ILE A 61 8.00 9.74 -17.90
N SER A 62 8.01 8.48 -17.46
CA SER A 62 9.14 7.58 -17.64
C SER A 62 9.44 7.27 -19.12
N LEU A 63 8.45 7.40 -20.02
CA LEU A 63 8.65 7.22 -21.46
C LEU A 63 9.09 8.51 -22.17
N THR A 64 8.58 9.65 -21.74
CA THR A 64 8.71 10.93 -22.48
C THR A 64 9.80 11.83 -21.93
N SER A 65 10.08 11.77 -20.63
CA SER A 65 11.02 12.66 -19.98
C SER A 65 12.44 12.08 -20.00
N LYS A 66 13.37 12.81 -20.62
CA LYS A 66 14.81 12.53 -20.52
C LYS A 66 15.43 13.08 -19.23
N ARG A 67 14.68 13.89 -18.47
CA ARG A 67 15.17 14.53 -17.24
C ARG A 67 15.00 13.57 -16.06
N GLU A 68 16.13 13.05 -15.59
CA GLU A 68 16.18 12.09 -14.49
C GLU A 68 15.45 12.57 -13.22
N GLY A 69 15.56 13.85 -12.85
CA GLY A 69 14.94 14.38 -11.63
C GLY A 69 13.41 14.28 -11.64
N ILE A 70 12.78 14.58 -12.79
CA ILE A 70 11.32 14.53 -12.94
C ILE A 70 10.85 13.08 -12.88
N GLN A 71 11.52 12.18 -13.62
CA GLN A 71 11.20 10.75 -13.59
C GLN A 71 11.30 10.18 -12.16
N THR A 72 12.35 10.57 -11.44
CA THR A 72 12.58 10.14 -10.06
C THR A 72 11.47 10.62 -9.13
N ALA A 73 11.09 11.90 -9.20
CA ALA A 73 10.02 12.47 -8.37
C ALA A 73 8.67 11.78 -8.58
N PHE A 74 8.28 11.54 -9.84
CA PHE A 74 7.03 10.84 -10.15
C PHE A 74 7.08 9.34 -9.80
N SER A 75 8.25 8.71 -9.89
CA SER A 75 8.44 7.33 -9.42
C SER A 75 8.25 7.22 -7.91
N TYR A 76 8.83 8.16 -7.15
CA TYR A 76 8.61 8.24 -5.71
C TYR A 76 7.13 8.41 -5.36
N LEU A 77 6.45 9.32 -6.05
CA LEU A 77 5.02 9.57 -5.83
C LEU A 77 4.19 8.32 -6.12
N ALA A 78 4.38 7.69 -7.29
CA ALA A 78 3.62 6.51 -7.68
C ALA A 78 3.90 5.29 -6.79
N PHE A 79 5.16 4.99 -6.48
CA PHE A 79 5.52 3.82 -5.68
C PHE A 79 5.16 3.98 -4.20
N THR A 80 5.34 5.18 -3.64
CA THR A 80 4.90 5.46 -2.26
C THR A 80 3.38 5.46 -2.17
N GLY A 81 2.69 6.04 -3.16
CA GLY A 81 1.23 6.01 -3.26
C GLY A 81 0.68 4.59 -3.37
N LEU A 82 1.29 3.74 -4.20
CA LEU A 82 0.93 2.34 -4.35
C LEU A 82 1.19 1.54 -3.05
N GLY A 83 2.31 1.77 -2.38
CA GLY A 83 2.61 1.19 -1.08
C GLY A 83 1.57 1.60 -0.02
N PHE A 84 1.26 2.89 0.06
CA PHE A 84 0.23 3.41 0.96
C PHE A 84 -1.14 2.78 0.66
N PHE A 85 -1.54 2.73 -0.61
CA PHE A 85 -2.79 2.10 -1.05
C PHE A 85 -2.89 0.65 -0.60
N THR A 86 -1.88 -0.16 -0.90
CA THR A 86 -1.92 -1.60 -0.59
C THR A 86 -2.06 -1.87 0.89
N ILE A 87 -1.35 -1.11 1.74
CA ILE A 87 -1.48 -1.20 3.20
C ILE A 87 -2.87 -0.73 3.65
N LEU A 88 -3.32 0.44 3.19
CA LEU A 88 -4.60 1.03 3.57
C LEU A 88 -5.77 0.12 3.19
N PHE A 89 -5.80 -0.34 1.93
CA PHE A 89 -6.82 -1.24 1.41
C PHE A 89 -6.87 -2.54 2.20
N SER A 90 -5.71 -3.13 2.53
CA SER A 90 -5.64 -4.36 3.33
C SER A 90 -6.19 -4.17 4.74
N LEU A 91 -5.89 -3.03 5.38
CA LEU A 91 -6.42 -2.71 6.71
C LEU A 91 -7.92 -2.44 6.69
N VAL A 92 -8.44 -1.78 5.64
CA VAL A 92 -9.89 -1.58 5.47
C VAL A 92 -10.60 -2.90 5.23
N LEU A 93 -10.05 -3.78 4.39
CA LEU A 93 -10.60 -5.13 4.22
C LEU A 93 -10.62 -5.91 5.54
N LEU A 94 -9.54 -5.86 6.32
CA LEU A 94 -9.47 -6.51 7.62
C LEU A 94 -10.53 -5.94 8.58
N LYS A 95 -10.71 -4.62 8.62
CA LYS A 95 -11.77 -3.95 9.39
C LYS A 95 -13.16 -4.45 8.98
N ASP A 96 -13.44 -4.55 7.68
CA ASP A 96 -14.75 -5.00 7.21
C ASP A 96 -14.99 -6.49 7.49
N ILE A 97 -13.99 -7.35 7.31
CA ILE A 97 -14.07 -8.79 7.60
C ILE A 97 -14.32 -9.02 9.10
N THR A 98 -13.60 -8.30 9.96
CA THR A 98 -13.79 -8.39 11.42
C THR A 98 -15.18 -7.91 11.84
N ALA A 99 -15.68 -6.81 11.27
CA ALA A 99 -17.03 -6.33 11.54
C ALA A 99 -18.12 -7.36 11.13
N VAL A 100 -18.01 -7.95 9.93
CA VAL A 100 -18.95 -8.96 9.44
C VAL A 100 -18.88 -10.24 10.29
N SER A 101 -17.68 -10.66 10.68
CA SER A 101 -17.49 -11.86 11.52
C SER A 101 -18.13 -11.69 12.90
N LEU A 102 -17.94 -10.53 13.53
CA LEU A 102 -18.57 -10.21 14.82
C LEU A 102 -20.10 -10.16 14.71
N TYR A 103 -20.62 -9.51 13.66
CA TYR A 103 -22.06 -9.46 13.41
C TYR A 103 -22.65 -10.88 13.24
N GLY A 104 -21.98 -11.75 12.47
CA GLY A 104 -22.37 -13.14 12.32
C GLY A 104 -22.45 -13.89 13.65
N LEU A 105 -21.40 -13.79 14.47
CA LEU A 105 -21.36 -14.44 15.80
C LEU A 105 -22.51 -13.99 16.71
N THR A 106 -22.82 -12.69 16.75
CA THR A 106 -23.94 -12.18 17.56
C THR A 106 -25.31 -12.68 17.10
N LYS A 107 -25.45 -13.05 15.83
CA LYS A 107 -26.68 -13.64 15.29
C LYS A 107 -26.82 -15.13 15.62
N PHE A 108 -25.69 -15.85 15.73
CA PHE A 108 -25.68 -17.27 16.11
C PHE A 108 -25.87 -17.48 17.62
N PHE A 109 -25.45 -16.53 18.45
CA PHE A 109 -25.68 -16.54 19.89
C PHE A 109 -26.62 -15.38 20.27
N PRO A 110 -27.94 -15.50 20.02
CA PRO A 110 -28.89 -14.47 20.41
C PRO A 110 -28.91 -14.35 21.93
N ASN A 111 -28.43 -13.22 22.45
CA ASN A 111 -28.60 -12.86 23.85
C ASN A 111 -30.03 -12.28 24.01
N SER A 112 -30.81 -12.82 24.94
CA SER A 112 -32.26 -12.54 25.08
C SER A 112 -32.61 -11.18 25.72
N ASP A 113 -31.64 -10.29 25.95
CA ASP A 113 -31.88 -9.01 26.63
C ASP A 113 -32.17 -7.88 25.63
N SER A 114 -33.30 -7.98 24.93
CA SER A 114 -33.85 -6.89 24.13
C SER A 114 -34.71 -5.97 25.01
N SER A 115 -34.06 -5.03 25.71
CA SER A 115 -34.75 -3.84 26.22
C SER A 115 -34.61 -2.70 25.20
N ASP A 116 -35.73 -2.39 24.55
CA ASP A 116 -35.90 -1.44 23.43
C ASP A 116 -35.63 0.04 23.78
N SER A 117 -35.21 0.36 25.00
CA SER A 117 -34.97 1.73 25.47
C SER A 117 -33.58 2.29 25.15
N GLY A 118 -32.64 1.48 24.64
CA GLY A 118 -31.25 1.87 24.40
C GLY A 118 -30.81 2.00 22.93
N ALA A 119 -31.73 1.84 21.96
CA ALA A 119 -31.38 1.75 20.54
C ALA A 119 -30.60 2.97 20.02
N GLY A 120 -30.94 4.19 20.46
CA GLY A 120 -30.21 5.41 20.09
C GLY A 120 -28.79 5.47 20.64
N GLU A 121 -28.57 5.01 21.88
CA GLU A 121 -27.25 4.98 22.51
C GLU A 121 -26.34 3.92 21.86
N LEU A 122 -26.90 2.77 21.48
CA LEU A 122 -26.18 1.71 20.77
C LEU A 122 -25.74 2.16 19.37
N VAL A 123 -26.58 2.92 18.65
CA VAL A 123 -26.22 3.50 17.34
C VAL A 123 -25.07 4.49 17.51
N GLN A 124 -25.16 5.41 18.47
CA GLN A 124 -24.11 6.40 18.72
C GLN A 124 -22.76 5.76 19.11
N ARG A 125 -22.77 4.72 19.95
CA ARG A 125 -21.56 3.97 20.32
C ARG A 125 -20.92 3.27 19.11
N LYS A 126 -21.74 2.67 18.22
CA LYS A 126 -21.25 2.02 16.99
C LYS A 126 -20.63 3.04 16.02
N GLU A 127 -21.26 4.20 15.85
CA GLU A 127 -20.74 5.27 15.01
C GLU A 127 -19.41 5.80 15.54
N PHE A 128 -19.32 6.05 16.86
CA PHE A 128 -18.09 6.48 17.51
C PHE A 128 -16.95 5.46 17.35
N LEU A 129 -17.23 4.17 17.61
CA LEU A 129 -16.24 3.10 17.40
C LEU A 129 -15.79 3.00 15.95
N ASN A 130 -16.72 3.11 14.99
CA ASN A 130 -16.40 3.06 13.57
C ASN A 130 -15.55 4.27 13.13
N GLN A 131 -15.82 5.46 13.69
CA GLN A 131 -15.02 6.65 13.46
C GLN A 131 -13.59 6.47 14.02
N LEU A 132 -13.45 6.03 15.27
CA LEU A 132 -12.15 5.74 15.87
C LEU A 132 -11.36 4.72 15.05
N LEU A 133 -11.98 3.60 14.67
CA LEU A 133 -11.34 2.57 13.83
C LEU A 133 -10.90 3.13 12.48
N SER A 134 -11.69 4.02 11.87
CA SER A 134 -11.35 4.63 10.58
C SER A 134 -10.13 5.54 10.70
N PHE A 135 -10.03 6.35 11.75
CA PHE A 135 -8.84 7.15 12.04
C PHE A 135 -7.62 6.26 12.37
N SER A 136 -7.82 5.19 13.15
CA SER A 136 -6.75 4.24 13.47
C SER A 136 -6.20 3.56 12.23
N VAL A 137 -7.07 3.10 11.31
CA VAL A 137 -6.67 2.48 10.04
C VAL A 137 -5.86 3.47 9.20
N LEU A 138 -6.31 4.72 9.08
CA LEU A 138 -5.59 5.76 8.35
C LEU A 138 -4.21 6.05 8.97
N GLY A 139 -4.16 6.19 10.30
CA GLY A 139 -2.92 6.43 11.03
C GLY A 139 -1.93 5.27 10.93
N LEU A 140 -2.40 4.03 11.07
CA LEU A 140 -1.59 2.82 10.91
C LEU A 140 -1.07 2.68 9.48
N ALA A 141 -1.91 2.94 8.47
CA ALA A 141 -1.48 2.90 7.08
C ALA A 141 -0.37 3.93 6.81
N GLY A 142 -0.51 5.16 7.31
CA GLY A 142 0.53 6.19 7.22
C GLY A 142 1.84 5.78 7.93
N GLY A 143 1.74 5.29 9.17
CA GLY A 143 2.89 4.84 9.95
C GLY A 143 3.64 3.67 9.30
N LEU A 144 2.92 2.65 8.87
CA LEU A 144 3.49 1.49 8.17
C LEU A 144 4.08 1.88 6.81
N THR A 145 3.48 2.82 6.09
CA THR A 145 4.05 3.36 4.85
C THR A 145 5.38 4.06 5.13
N GLY A 146 5.47 4.88 6.18
CA GLY A 146 6.73 5.52 6.57
C GLY A 146 7.82 4.52 6.95
N ILE A 147 7.46 3.49 7.72
CA ILE A 147 8.35 2.38 8.08
C ILE A 147 8.81 1.62 6.84
N GLY A 148 7.91 1.28 5.93
CA GLY A 148 8.20 0.59 4.68
C GLY A 148 9.10 1.43 3.76
N PHE A 149 8.81 2.73 3.64
CA PHE A 149 9.63 3.69 2.90
C PHE A 149 11.06 3.72 3.44
N TYR A 150 11.23 3.81 4.76
CA TYR A 150 12.55 3.79 5.39
C TYR A 150 13.29 2.47 5.16
N GLN A 151 12.60 1.33 5.28
CA GLN A 151 13.18 0.01 5.06
C GLN A 151 13.62 -0.19 3.60
N ALA A 152 12.83 0.28 2.63
CA ALA A 152 13.16 0.17 1.20
C ALA A 152 14.44 0.92 0.81
N HIS A 153 14.87 1.91 1.62
CA HIS A 153 16.09 2.69 1.40
C HIS A 153 17.26 2.25 2.29
N LYS A 154 17.13 1.15 3.05
CA LYS A 154 18.26 0.62 3.82
C LYS A 154 19.36 0.13 2.88
N LYS A 155 20.60 0.27 3.34
CA LYS A 155 21.80 -0.17 2.61
C LYS A 155 21.82 -1.70 2.46
N LEU A 156 22.47 -2.15 1.39
CA LEU A 156 22.74 -3.58 1.15
C LEU A 156 23.38 -4.21 2.39
N LYS A 157 22.84 -5.34 2.82
CA LYS A 157 23.40 -6.12 3.92
C LYS A 157 24.57 -6.94 3.39
N VAL A 158 25.75 -6.74 3.96
CA VAL A 158 26.91 -7.61 3.71
C VAL A 158 26.88 -8.72 4.75
N ILE A 159 26.87 -9.95 4.29
CA ILE A 159 26.90 -11.15 5.13
C ILE A 159 28.18 -11.89 4.79
N SER A 160 29.10 -11.98 5.74
CA SER A 160 30.30 -12.81 5.62
C SER A 160 29.98 -14.21 6.12
N VAL A 161 30.22 -15.21 5.29
CA VAL A 161 30.06 -16.63 5.63
C VAL A 161 31.38 -17.32 5.37
N ASP A 162 31.94 -17.92 6.42
CA ASP A 162 33.11 -18.77 6.29
C ASP A 162 32.65 -20.18 5.94
N VAL A 163 33.17 -20.72 4.84
CA VAL A 163 32.83 -22.06 4.35
C VAL A 163 34.05 -22.95 4.56
N PHE A 164 33.88 -23.99 5.38
CA PHE A 164 34.92 -24.99 5.65
C PHE A 164 34.62 -26.26 4.87
N GLU A 165 35.60 -26.75 4.12
CA GLU A 165 35.51 -27.96 3.30
C GLU A 165 36.72 -28.84 3.58
N GLU A 166 36.50 -30.11 3.95
CA GLU A 166 37.56 -31.01 4.42
C GLU A 166 38.56 -31.36 3.31
N ASN A 167 38.12 -31.38 2.05
CA ASN A 167 38.95 -31.72 0.89
C ASN A 167 39.24 -30.52 -0.02
N LEU A 168 39.36 -29.32 0.56
CA LEU A 168 39.66 -28.11 -0.20
C LEU A 168 41.09 -28.14 -0.76
N HIS A 169 41.24 -27.91 -2.06
CA HIS A 169 42.56 -27.82 -2.69
C HIS A 169 43.34 -26.64 -2.11
N SER A 170 44.63 -26.82 -1.79
CA SER A 170 45.45 -25.82 -1.08
C SER A 170 45.52 -24.45 -1.76
N SER A 171 45.43 -24.41 -3.09
CA SER A 171 45.38 -23.16 -3.86
C SER A 171 44.11 -22.32 -3.67
N LEU A 172 43.06 -22.90 -3.07
CA LEU A 172 41.79 -22.23 -2.78
C LEU A 172 41.68 -21.79 -1.32
N ASP A 173 42.70 -22.07 -0.49
CA ASP A 173 42.73 -21.59 0.89
C ASP A 173 42.78 -20.06 0.92
N GLY A 174 41.87 -19.45 1.69
CA GLY A 174 41.66 -18.01 1.73
C GLY A 174 40.99 -17.39 0.49
N PHE A 175 40.55 -18.19 -0.49
CA PHE A 175 39.82 -17.70 -1.65
C PHE A 175 38.48 -17.06 -1.23
N ARG A 176 38.17 -15.87 -1.77
CA ARG A 176 36.96 -15.12 -1.44
C ARG A 176 36.01 -15.07 -2.63
N ILE A 177 34.77 -15.50 -2.39
CA ILE A 177 33.67 -15.40 -3.36
C ILE A 177 32.74 -14.29 -2.92
N VAL A 178 32.43 -13.36 -3.83
CA VAL A 178 31.40 -12.34 -3.62
C VAL A 178 30.15 -12.77 -4.36
N GLN A 179 29.11 -13.16 -3.62
CA GLN A 179 27.79 -13.43 -4.19
C GLN A 179 26.89 -12.22 -3.99
N ILE A 180 26.30 -11.73 -5.08
CA ILE A 180 25.34 -10.65 -5.09
C ILE A 180 23.99 -11.23 -5.53
N SER A 181 22.94 -11.01 -4.74
CA SER A 181 21.59 -11.41 -5.10
C SER A 181 20.60 -10.25 -4.94
N ASP A 182 19.56 -10.26 -5.77
CA ASP A 182 18.33 -9.46 -5.63
C ASP A 182 18.52 -7.95 -5.45
N ILE A 183 19.52 -7.36 -6.11
CA ILE A 183 19.63 -5.90 -6.17
C ILE A 183 18.67 -5.38 -7.24
N HIS A 184 17.46 -5.01 -6.83
CA HIS A 184 16.49 -4.37 -7.71
C HIS A 184 16.75 -2.85 -7.77
N ILE A 185 17.65 -2.43 -8.67
CA ILE A 185 17.95 -1.00 -8.88
C ILE A 185 16.83 -0.36 -9.70
N GLY A 186 16.01 0.44 -9.03
CA GLY A 186 14.96 1.25 -9.66
C GLY A 186 15.33 2.73 -9.75
N PRO A 187 14.47 3.56 -10.37
CA PRO A 187 14.67 5.01 -10.48
C PRO A 187 14.73 5.73 -9.12
N THR A 188 14.28 5.10 -8.03
CA THR A 188 14.32 5.63 -6.67
C THR A 188 15.64 5.34 -5.94
N ILE A 189 16.36 4.28 -6.30
CA ILE A 189 17.61 3.87 -5.66
C ILE A 189 18.76 4.21 -6.61
N LYS A 190 19.28 5.43 -6.49
CA LYS A 190 20.42 5.92 -7.28
C LYS A 190 21.59 6.24 -6.37
N LYS A 191 22.76 5.65 -6.67
CA LYS A 191 24.03 6.05 -6.07
C LYS A 191 25.02 6.32 -7.20
N ARG A 192 25.83 7.37 -7.08
CA ARG A 192 27.02 7.52 -7.91
C ARG A 192 28.01 6.44 -7.47
N PHE A 193 28.48 5.65 -8.43
CA PHE A 193 29.61 4.74 -8.28
C PHE A 193 30.87 5.47 -8.73
#